data_AF-A0A2Z6PJ31-F1
#
_entry.id   AF-A0A2Z6PJ31-F1
#
_cell.length_a   1.000
_cell.length_b   1.000
_cell.length_c   1.000
_cell.angle_alpha   90.00
_cell.angle_beta   90.00
_cell.angle_gamma   90.00
#
_symmetry.space_group_name_H-M   'P 1'
#
loop_
_entity.id
_entity.type
_entity.pdbx_description
1 polymer ?
#
loop_
_entity_poly.entity_id
_entity_poly.type
_entity_poly.pdbx_seq_one_letter_code
_entity_poly.pdbx_strand_id
1 'polypeptide(L)'
;MVMHINYDDYDGHRHEVKIVENTPLHHWFKDSLEDGKMDILVNSYHHQGVKRLAQRFVLMAFAPDGLVEGFYDPDAYNPEEGKFIMGLQFHPERMRKPDSDEFDYPGCPFAYQEFVKAVVAYQKKLNSLASVQKPLKLNKEMENKRKTIVRSFSLAKDLYNHHGHGMNPAKESELQAGADQTQP
;
A
#
# COMPACT_ATOMS: atom_id res chain seq x y z
N MET A 1 5.79 20.28 25.74
CA MET A 1 4.59 19.91 24.95
C MET A 1 4.81 20.50 23.57
N VAL A 2 4.74 19.70 22.51
CA VAL A 2 4.90 20.19 21.14
C VAL A 2 3.61 20.93 20.77
N MET A 3 3.75 22.10 20.15
CA MET A 3 2.62 22.86 19.63
C MET A 3 2.35 22.37 18.21
N HIS A 4 1.20 21.72 17.98
CA HIS A 4 0.79 21.16 16.67
C HIS A 4 -0.19 22.06 15.91
N ILE A 5 -0.49 23.23 16.49
CA ILE A 5 -1.16 24.31 15.79
C ILE A 5 -0.80 25.63 16.45
N ASN A 6 -0.51 26.63 15.62
CA ASN A 6 -0.30 27.99 16.05
C ASN A 6 -1.21 28.91 15.23
N TYR A 7 -2.18 29.56 15.87
CA TYR A 7 -3.08 30.48 15.15
C TYR A 7 -2.43 31.83 14.84
N ASP A 8 -1.40 32.22 15.60
CA ASP A 8 -0.72 33.51 15.44
C ASP A 8 0.34 33.45 14.31
N ASP A 9 0.86 32.26 14.04
CA ASP A 9 1.79 31.97 12.95
C ASP A 9 1.37 30.70 12.22
N TYR A 10 0.19 30.76 11.60
CA TYR A 10 -0.42 29.58 10.97
C TYR A 10 0.54 29.00 9.92
N ASP A 11 0.90 29.76 8.89
CA ASP A 11 1.68 29.25 7.76
C ASP A 11 3.18 29.04 8.08
N GLY A 12 3.75 29.80 9.00
CA GLY A 12 5.18 29.76 9.34
C GLY A 12 5.53 28.76 10.44
N HIS A 13 4.57 28.30 11.25
CA HIS A 13 4.86 27.42 12.36
C HIS A 13 5.50 26.10 11.92
N ARG A 14 6.56 25.71 12.62
CA ARG A 14 7.30 24.47 12.40
C ARG A 14 7.57 23.79 13.74
N HIS A 15 7.61 22.47 13.74
CA HIS A 15 8.15 21.69 14.86
C HIS A 15 9.04 20.57 14.37
N GLU A 16 9.86 20.06 15.29
CA GLU A 16 10.74 18.94 15.05
C GLU A 16 9.96 17.63 14.95
N VAL A 17 10.38 16.77 14.03
CA VAL A 17 9.99 15.36 13.97
C VAL A 17 11.22 14.49 13.78
N LYS A 18 11.23 13.34 14.45
CA LYS A 18 12.25 12.32 14.27
C LYS A 18 11.82 11.34 13.19
N ILE A 19 12.67 11.14 12.20
CA ILE A 19 12.53 10.17 11.12
C ILE A 19 13.08 8.81 11.58
N VAL A 20 12.33 7.76 11.26
CA VAL A 20 12.72 6.37 11.54
C VAL A 20 13.57 5.84 10.38
N GLU A 21 14.75 5.33 10.70
CA GLU A 21 15.68 4.74 9.73
C GLU A 21 15.03 3.61 8.91
N ASN A 22 15.59 3.37 7.72
CA ASN A 22 15.16 2.30 6.80
C ASN A 22 13.69 2.35 6.36
N THR A 23 13.01 3.48 6.54
CA THR A 23 11.65 3.73 6.04
C THR A 23 11.67 4.51 4.72
N PRO A 24 10.57 4.54 3.94
CA PRO A 24 10.48 5.39 2.75
C PRO A 24 10.86 6.85 3.03
N LEU A 25 10.33 7.41 4.13
CA LEU A 25 10.59 8.80 4.50
C LEU A 25 12.07 9.07 4.81
N HIS A 26 12.77 8.13 5.46
CA HIS A 26 14.22 8.22 5.64
C HIS A 26 14.98 8.30 4.33
N HIS A 27 14.59 7.51 3.32
CA HIS A 27 15.23 7.58 2.01
C HIS A 27 14.97 8.92 1.31
N TRP A 28 13.78 9.49 1.46
CA TRP A 28 13.41 10.77 0.81
C TRP A 28 14.16 11.95 1.40
N PHE A 29 14.35 11.97 2.73
CA PHE A 29 14.98 13.07 3.45
C PHE A 29 16.46 12.82 3.75
N LYS A 30 17.06 11.75 3.22
CA LYS A 30 18.45 11.37 3.50
C LYS A 30 19.44 12.52 3.31
N ASP A 31 19.28 13.29 2.24
CA ASP A 31 20.17 14.41 1.90
C ASP A 31 19.89 15.67 2.75
N SER A 32 18.82 15.65 3.54
CA SER A 32 18.45 16.71 4.49
C SER A 32 18.91 16.42 5.92
N LEU A 33 19.39 15.20 6.19
CA LEU A 33 19.78 14.77 7.54
C LEU A 33 21.27 15.07 7.77
N GLU A 34 21.57 15.70 8.91
CA GLU A 34 22.95 15.92 9.35
C GLU A 34 23.55 14.62 9.92
N ASP A 35 24.88 14.49 9.88
CA ASP A 35 25.57 13.32 10.42
C ASP A 35 25.20 13.04 11.89
N GLY A 36 24.58 11.88 12.14
CA GLY A 36 24.16 11.44 13.47
C GLY A 36 22.84 12.05 13.96
N LYS A 37 22.14 12.86 13.14
CA LYS A 37 20.81 13.38 13.44
C LYS A 37 19.76 12.78 12.52
N MET A 38 18.58 12.56 13.09
CA MET A 38 17.44 11.93 12.40
C MET A 38 16.21 12.84 12.51
N ASP A 39 16.41 14.14 12.65
CA ASP A 39 15.37 15.12 12.88
C ASP A 39 15.30 16.15 11.74
N ILE A 40 14.07 16.59 11.45
CA ILE A 40 13.78 17.68 10.51
C ILE A 40 12.69 18.57 11.11
N LEU A 41 12.63 19.83 10.68
CA LEU A 41 11.52 20.73 10.98
C LEU A 41 10.41 20.60 9.93
N VAL A 42 9.19 20.32 10.36
CA VAL A 42 7.99 20.21 9.51
C VAL A 42 6.92 21.21 9.90
N ASN A 43 6.03 21.55 8.97
CA ASN A 43 4.87 22.38 9.25
C ASN A 43 3.76 21.60 9.96
N SER A 44 2.88 22.32 10.66
CA SER A 44 1.84 21.67 11.47
C SER A 44 0.60 22.54 11.62
N TYR A 45 -0.54 21.94 11.29
CA TYR A 45 -1.88 22.57 11.24
C TYR A 45 -2.96 21.58 11.70
N HIS A 46 -2.73 20.82 12.75
CA HIS A 46 -3.66 19.74 13.14
C HIS A 46 -3.97 19.72 14.64
N HIS A 47 -5.26 19.64 14.94
CA HIS A 47 -5.78 19.46 16.31
C HIS A 47 -5.92 17.99 16.71
N GLN A 48 -5.89 17.10 15.72
CA GLN A 48 -6.06 15.68 15.87
C GLN A 48 -4.79 14.98 15.41
N GLY A 49 -4.58 13.78 15.92
CA GLY A 49 -3.50 12.92 15.47
C GLY A 49 -3.74 11.49 15.90
N VAL A 50 -2.86 10.60 15.44
CA VAL A 50 -3.03 9.16 15.64
C VAL A 50 -2.79 8.79 17.11
N LYS A 51 -3.86 8.40 17.81
CA LYS A 51 -3.78 7.92 19.20
C LYS A 51 -3.11 6.54 19.32
N ARG A 52 -3.43 5.63 18.39
CA ARG A 52 -2.86 4.28 18.33
C ARG A 52 -2.77 3.83 16.88
N LEU A 53 -1.55 3.64 16.40
CA LEU A 53 -1.30 3.13 15.06
C LEU A 53 -1.70 1.65 14.98
N ALA A 54 -2.38 1.25 13.90
CA ALA A 54 -2.76 -0.14 13.70
C ALA A 54 -1.53 -1.02 13.45
N GLN A 55 -1.56 -2.28 13.90
CA GLN A 55 -0.40 -3.21 13.85
C GLN A 55 0.15 -3.45 12.43
N ARG A 56 -0.69 -3.28 11.40
CA ARG A 56 -0.30 -3.42 10.00
C ARG A 56 0.62 -2.29 9.53
N PHE A 57 0.60 -1.12 10.15
CA PHE A 57 1.40 0.02 9.73
C PHE A 57 2.71 0.10 10.50
N VAL A 58 3.74 0.58 9.82
CA VAL A 58 5.06 0.87 10.38
C VAL A 58 5.24 2.39 10.47
N LEU A 59 5.75 2.85 11.60
CA LEU A 59 6.05 4.25 11.88
C LEU A 59 7.18 4.77 10.97
N MET A 60 7.03 5.96 10.40
CA MET A 60 8.06 6.64 9.60
C MET A 60 8.59 7.91 10.27
N ALA A 61 7.74 8.63 10.99
CA ALA A 61 8.14 9.82 11.74
C ALA A 61 7.27 10.02 12.99
N PHE A 62 7.84 10.65 14.01
CA PHE A 62 7.13 11.04 15.22
C PHE A 62 7.70 12.32 15.83
N ALA A 63 6.83 13.12 16.46
CA ALA A 63 7.22 14.31 17.19
C ALA A 63 7.81 13.98 18.57
N PRO A 64 8.55 14.90 19.24
CA PRO A 64 9.14 14.68 20.56
C PRO A 64 8.15 14.26 21.67
N ASP A 65 6.86 14.55 21.52
CA ASP A 65 5.79 14.11 22.44
C ASP A 65 5.24 12.71 22.13
N GLY A 66 5.78 12.05 21.11
CA GLY A 66 5.40 10.71 20.68
C GLY A 66 4.24 10.68 19.67
N LEU A 67 3.74 11.83 19.22
CA LEU A 67 2.70 11.86 18.20
C LEU A 67 3.24 11.31 16.87
N VAL A 68 2.46 10.43 16.23
CA VAL A 68 2.81 9.87 14.92
C VAL A 68 2.62 10.92 13.84
N GLU A 69 3.70 11.18 13.10
CA GLU A 69 3.77 12.19 12.04
C GLU A 69 3.84 11.58 10.65
N GLY A 70 4.18 10.29 10.56
CA GLY A 70 4.13 9.53 9.32
C GLY A 70 4.12 8.04 9.55
N PHE A 71 3.45 7.29 8.67
CA PHE A 71 3.42 5.83 8.68
C PHE A 71 3.21 5.27 7.27
N TYR A 72 3.55 4.00 7.07
CA TYR A 72 3.29 3.28 5.82
C TYR A 72 2.89 1.84 6.06
N ASP A 73 2.33 1.20 5.04
CA ASP A 73 2.04 -0.24 5.05
C ASP A 73 3.13 -1.00 4.28
N PRO A 74 4.00 -1.79 4.95
CA PRO A 74 5.08 -2.51 4.27
C PRO A 74 4.57 -3.55 3.26
N ASP A 75 3.37 -4.10 3.44
CA ASP A 75 2.80 -5.10 2.53
C ASP A 75 2.14 -4.44 1.29
N ALA A 76 1.88 -3.13 1.36
CA ALA A 76 1.23 -2.34 0.31
C ALA A 76 2.04 -1.11 -0.10
N TYR A 77 3.34 -1.11 0.14
CA TYR A 77 4.26 -0.08 -0.32
C TYR A 77 5.31 -0.68 -1.26
N ASN A 78 5.06 -0.53 -2.56
CA ASN A 78 6.03 -0.80 -3.62
C ASN A 78 5.60 0.01 -4.86
N PRO A 79 6.12 1.23 -5.02
CA PRO A 79 5.77 2.10 -6.14
C PRO A 79 6.04 1.48 -7.51
N GLU A 80 7.07 0.63 -7.66
CA GLU A 80 7.37 -0.05 -8.93
C GLU A 80 6.30 -1.09 -9.32
N GLU A 81 5.60 -1.66 -8.33
CA GLU A 81 4.51 -2.62 -8.54
C GLU A 81 3.13 -1.97 -8.53
N GLY A 82 3.07 -0.65 -8.38
CA GLY A 82 1.82 0.10 -8.27
C GLY A 82 1.10 -0.06 -6.94
N LYS A 83 1.85 -0.28 -5.86
CA LYS A 83 1.34 -0.31 -4.48
C LYS A 83 1.82 0.92 -3.73
N PHE A 84 0.91 1.67 -3.12
CA PHE A 84 1.27 2.88 -2.37
C PHE A 84 0.24 3.15 -1.27
N ILE A 85 0.57 2.76 -0.03
CA ILE A 85 -0.20 3.10 1.16
C ILE A 85 0.73 3.71 2.20
N MET A 86 0.48 4.97 2.52
CA MET A 86 1.14 5.70 3.59
C MET A 86 0.32 6.93 4.00
N GLY A 87 0.68 7.53 5.12
CA GLY A 87 0.13 8.80 5.58
C GLY A 87 1.24 9.67 6.18
N LEU A 88 1.10 10.98 5.98
CA LEU A 88 1.86 12.03 6.67
C LEU A 88 0.86 12.94 7.36
N GLN A 89 1.24 13.41 8.54
CA GLN A 89 0.43 14.35 9.31
C GLN A 89 0.81 15.80 9.00
N PHE A 90 2.09 16.06 8.72
CA PHE A 90 2.58 17.32 8.15
C PHE A 90 2.28 17.42 6.64
N HIS A 91 2.50 18.60 6.08
CA HIS A 91 2.11 19.01 4.73
C HIS A 91 3.33 19.34 3.84
N PRO A 92 3.99 18.33 3.24
CA PRO A 92 5.19 18.56 2.41
C PRO A 92 4.94 19.45 1.18
N GLU A 93 3.69 19.57 0.70
CA GLU A 93 3.33 20.49 -0.39
C GLU A 93 3.48 21.97 -0.02
N ARG A 94 3.42 22.27 1.29
CA ARG A 94 3.51 23.62 1.87
C ARG A 94 4.84 23.90 2.55
N MET A 95 5.77 22.94 2.56
CA MET A 95 7.11 23.15 3.09
C MET A 95 7.98 23.83 2.04
N ARG A 96 7.78 25.14 1.86
CA ARG A 96 8.43 25.97 0.85
C ARG A 96 9.00 27.23 1.48
N LYS A 97 10.06 27.74 0.86
CA LYS A 97 10.65 29.02 1.24
C LYS A 97 9.66 30.17 0.99
N PRO A 98 9.66 31.22 1.83
CA PRO A 98 8.81 32.38 1.61
C PRO A 98 8.97 32.96 0.20
N ASP A 99 7.84 33.31 -0.41
CA ASP A 99 7.76 33.92 -1.75
C ASP A 99 8.47 33.14 -2.88
N SER A 100 8.61 31.81 -2.73
CA SER A 100 9.30 30.95 -3.68
C SER A 100 8.60 29.60 -3.88
N ASP A 101 8.74 29.03 -5.06
CA ASP A 101 8.35 27.65 -5.35
C ASP A 101 9.40 26.62 -4.89
N GLU A 102 10.51 27.06 -4.30
CA GLU A 102 11.54 26.18 -3.76
C GLU A 102 11.08 25.52 -2.46
N PHE A 103 11.22 24.19 -2.37
CA PHE A 103 10.92 23.44 -1.16
C PHE A 103 11.97 23.70 -0.05
N ASP A 104 11.54 23.58 1.22
CA ASP A 104 12.42 23.65 2.39
C ASP A 104 13.49 22.55 2.35
N TYR A 105 13.11 21.37 1.82
CA TYR A 105 13.99 20.20 1.69
C TYR A 105 13.88 19.55 0.31
N PRO A 106 14.96 18.95 -0.20
CA PRO A 106 14.92 18.14 -1.43
C PRO A 106 13.99 16.91 -1.32
N GLY A 107 13.71 16.44 -0.10
CA GLY A 107 12.82 15.31 0.16
C GLY A 107 11.31 15.61 0.04
N CYS A 108 10.89 16.88 0.16
CA CYS A 108 9.47 17.26 0.09
C CYS A 108 8.71 16.74 -1.14
N PRO A 109 9.24 16.79 -2.38
CA PRO A 109 8.50 16.32 -3.55
C PRO A 109 8.34 14.79 -3.65
N PHE A 110 9.11 14.00 -2.91
CA PHE A 110 9.16 12.54 -3.10
C PHE A 110 7.83 11.82 -2.85
N ALA A 111 7.02 12.30 -1.90
CA ALA A 111 5.71 11.72 -1.64
C ALA A 111 4.84 11.69 -2.90
N TYR A 112 4.87 12.77 -3.69
CA TYR A 112 4.12 12.91 -4.92
C TYR A 112 4.78 12.14 -6.07
N GLN A 113 6.12 12.17 -6.15
CA GLN A 113 6.86 11.45 -7.19
C GLN A 113 6.65 9.93 -7.06
N GLU A 114 6.77 9.37 -5.86
CA GLU A 114 6.54 7.95 -5.60
C GLU A 114 5.07 7.56 -5.76
N PHE A 115 4.13 8.44 -5.37
CA PHE A 115 2.71 8.22 -5.65
C PHE A 115 2.42 8.17 -7.16
N VAL A 116 2.91 9.14 -7.95
CA VAL A 116 2.73 9.17 -9.41
C VAL A 116 3.36 7.94 -10.06
N LYS A 117 4.56 7.56 -9.61
CA LYS A 117 5.23 6.34 -10.05
C LYS A 117 4.37 5.09 -9.79
N ALA A 118 3.78 4.97 -8.60
CA ALA A 118 2.85 3.91 -8.28
C ALA A 118 1.60 3.92 -9.17
N VAL A 119 1.01 5.09 -9.42
CA VAL A 119 -0.15 5.22 -10.31
C VAL A 119 0.19 4.77 -11.73
N VAL A 120 1.34 5.16 -12.27
CA VAL A 120 1.79 4.76 -13.61
C VAL A 120 2.03 3.25 -13.67
N ALA A 121 2.70 2.66 -12.68
CA ALA A 121 2.93 1.22 -12.60
C ALA A 121 1.60 0.44 -12.51
N TYR A 122 0.67 0.92 -11.68
CA TYR A 122 -0.66 0.33 -11.54
C TYR A 122 -1.46 0.40 -12.85
N GLN A 123 -1.43 1.54 -13.54
CA GLN A 123 -2.07 1.70 -14.84
C GLN A 123 -1.51 0.72 -15.88
N LYS A 124 -0.18 0.59 -15.96
CA LYS A 124 0.48 -0.39 -16.85
C LYS A 124 0.03 -1.82 -16.55
N LYS A 125 -0.06 -2.18 -15.27
CA LYS A 125 -0.55 -3.49 -14.83
C LYS A 125 -1.99 -3.73 -15.29
N LEU A 126 -2.90 -2.78 -15.07
CA LEU A 126 -4.28 -2.89 -15.55
C LEU A 126 -4.37 -3.04 -17.07
N ASN A 127 -3.60 -2.26 -17.82
CA ASN A 127 -3.57 -2.34 -19.29
C ASN A 127 -3.03 -3.69 -19.78
N SER A 128 -2.02 -4.25 -19.11
CA SER A 128 -1.50 -5.58 -19.43
C SER A 128 -2.53 -6.68 -19.19
N LEU A 129 -3.31 -6.58 -18.11
CA LEU A 129 -4.40 -7.53 -17.82
C LEU A 129 -5.52 -7.41 -18.86
N ALA A 130 -5.87 -6.20 -19.26
CA ALA A 130 -6.88 -5.96 -20.30
C ALA A 130 -6.42 -6.44 -21.69
N SER A 131 -5.12 -6.33 -22.03
CA SER A 131 -4.59 -6.80 -23.32
C SER A 131 -4.55 -8.32 -23.42
N VAL A 132 -4.29 -9.02 -22.31
CA VAL A 132 -4.34 -10.49 -22.21
C VAL A 132 -5.79 -11.01 -22.32
N GLN A 133 -6.79 -10.20 -21.92
CA GLN A 133 -8.21 -10.55 -22.11
C GLN A 133 -8.72 -10.37 -23.54
N LYS A 134 -7.92 -9.81 -24.46
CA LYS A 134 -8.27 -9.77 -25.88
C LYS A 134 -8.30 -11.22 -26.39
N PRO A 135 -9.39 -11.70 -27.02
CA PRO A 135 -9.45 -13.08 -27.48
C PRO A 135 -8.25 -13.35 -28.39
N LEU A 136 -7.40 -14.31 -28.01
CA LEU A 136 -6.42 -14.86 -28.92
C LEU A 136 -7.19 -15.25 -30.19
N LYS A 137 -6.86 -14.62 -31.33
CA LYS A 137 -7.37 -15.06 -32.64
C LYS A 137 -6.77 -16.43 -32.90
N LEU A 138 -7.44 -17.47 -32.40
CA LEU A 138 -7.07 -18.84 -32.72
C LEU A 138 -7.33 -19.04 -34.20
N ASN A 139 -6.32 -19.57 -34.92
CA ASN A 139 -6.58 -20.06 -36.26
C ASN A 139 -7.59 -21.22 -36.18
N LYS A 140 -8.23 -21.53 -37.31
CA LYS A 140 -9.29 -22.54 -37.39
C LYS A 140 -8.86 -23.90 -36.84
N GLU A 141 -7.59 -24.25 -36.99
CA GLU A 141 -7.01 -25.51 -36.49
C GLU A 141 -6.94 -25.54 -34.96
N MET A 142 -6.42 -24.48 -34.33
CA MET A 142 -6.31 -24.41 -32.87
C MET A 142 -7.68 -24.30 -32.21
N GLU A 143 -8.67 -23.69 -32.87
CA GLU A 143 -10.04 -23.64 -32.37
C GLU A 143 -10.70 -25.03 -32.37
N ASN A 144 -10.44 -25.83 -33.41
CA ASN A 144 -10.88 -27.22 -33.47
C ASN A 144 -10.22 -28.09 -32.39
N LYS A 145 -8.91 -27.90 -32.15
CA LYS A 145 -8.20 -28.57 -31.04
C LYS A 145 -8.79 -28.18 -29.68
N ARG A 146 -9.05 -26.88 -29.46
CA ARG A 146 -9.70 -26.38 -28.24
C ARG A 146 -11.07 -27.01 -28.02
N LYS A 147 -11.92 -27.07 -29.05
CA LYS A 147 -13.26 -27.70 -28.97
C LYS A 147 -13.17 -29.19 -28.63
N THR A 148 -12.19 -29.88 -29.20
CA THR A 148 -11.94 -31.31 -28.91
C THR A 148 -11.53 -31.52 -27.46
N ILE A 149 -10.63 -30.68 -26.93
CA ILE A 149 -10.18 -30.74 -25.54
C ILE A 149 -11.36 -30.48 -24.58
N VAL A 150 -12.12 -29.41 -24.79
CA VAL A 150 -13.28 -29.07 -23.95
C VAL A 150 -14.31 -30.21 -23.94
N ARG A 151 -14.61 -30.78 -25.11
CA ARG A 151 -15.52 -31.93 -25.22
C ARG A 151 -15.00 -33.14 -24.45
N SER A 152 -13.70 -33.41 -24.52
CA SER A 152 -13.06 -34.54 -23.81
C SER A 152 -13.15 -34.37 -22.29
N PHE A 153 -12.89 -33.16 -21.77
CA PHE A 153 -13.05 -32.87 -20.35
C PHE A 153 -14.51 -32.94 -19.87
N SER A 154 -15.47 -32.48 -20.70
CA SER A 154 -16.88 -32.60 -20.38
C SER A 154 -17.31 -34.07 -20.31
N LEU A 155 -16.88 -34.88 -21.28
CA LEU A 155 -17.18 -36.32 -21.30
C LEU A 155 -16.57 -37.04 -20.08
N ALA A 156 -15.33 -36.71 -19.72
CA ALA A 156 -14.68 -37.27 -18.54
C ALA A 156 -15.40 -36.86 -17.24
N LYS A 157 -15.87 -35.61 -17.15
CA LYS A 157 -16.67 -35.12 -16.01
C LYS A 157 -18.02 -35.83 -15.92
N ASP A 158 -18.69 -36.03 -17.04
CA ASP A 158 -19.98 -36.75 -17.08
C ASP A 158 -19.81 -38.21 -16.67
N LEU A 159 -18.74 -38.87 -17.12
CA LEU A 159 -18.40 -40.24 -16.69
C LEU A 159 -18.10 -40.31 -15.18
N TYR A 160 -17.35 -39.36 -14.65
CA TYR A 160 -17.07 -39.27 -13.21
C TYR A 160 -18.34 -39.08 -12.38
N ASN A 161 -19.25 -38.22 -12.84
CA ASN A 161 -20.52 -37.96 -12.18
C ASN A 161 -21.51 -39.13 -12.31
N HIS A 162 -21.49 -39.87 -13.41
CA HIS A 162 -22.36 -41.03 -13.63
C HIS A 162 -21.86 -42.33 -12.99
N HIS A 163 -20.56 -42.47 -12.70
CA HIS A 163 -20.00 -43.63 -11.99
C HIS A 163 -19.89 -43.43 -10.46
N GLY A 164 -20.31 -42.28 -9.92
CA GLY A 164 -20.33 -41.99 -8.48
C GLY A 164 -21.43 -42.69 -7.66
N HIS A 165 -22.15 -43.68 -8.21
CA HIS A 165 -23.23 -44.38 -7.51
C HIS A 165 -23.07 -45.91 -7.53
N GLY A 166 -21.88 -46.39 -7.18
CA GLY A 166 -21.60 -47.83 -7.18
C GLY A 166 -20.40 -48.33 -6.37
N MET A 167 -19.77 -47.52 -5.50
CA MET A 167 -18.78 -48.00 -4.54
C MET A 167 -18.92 -47.26 -3.21
N ASN A 168 -19.18 -48.02 -2.14
CA ASN A 168 -19.24 -47.56 -0.76
C ASN A 168 -17.98 -46.76 -0.36
N PRO A 169 -18.12 -45.57 0.25
CA PRO A 169 -17.16 -45.09 1.22
C PRO A 169 -17.70 -45.41 2.62
N ALA A 170 -17.13 -46.43 3.26
CA ALA A 170 -17.17 -46.48 4.71
C ALA A 170 -16.32 -45.32 5.25
N LYS A 171 -16.89 -44.59 6.22
CA LYS A 171 -16.36 -43.48 7.03
C LYS A 171 -16.68 -42.06 6.54
N GLU A 172 -17.85 -41.59 6.98
CA GLU A 172 -18.13 -40.17 7.24
C GLU A 172 -17.67 -39.75 8.64
N SER A 173 -17.59 -38.42 8.81
CA SER A 173 -17.38 -37.57 10.01
C SER A 173 -15.92 -37.33 10.43
N GLU A 174 -15.43 -36.10 10.65
CA GLU A 174 -16.07 -34.78 10.84
C GLU A 174 -14.99 -33.68 10.65
N LEU A 175 -15.26 -32.64 9.85
CA LEU A 175 -14.54 -31.36 9.92
C LEU A 175 -15.58 -30.28 10.19
N GLN A 176 -15.74 -29.97 11.47
CA GLN A 176 -16.64 -28.95 11.96
C GLN A 176 -15.90 -27.60 11.92
N ALA A 177 -16.41 -26.67 11.10
CA ALA A 177 -16.02 -25.28 11.16
C ALA A 177 -16.64 -24.65 12.42
N GLY A 178 -15.84 -24.52 13.48
CA GLY A 178 -16.20 -23.77 14.67
C GLY A 178 -15.72 -22.33 14.56
N ALA A 179 -16.66 -21.40 14.38
CA ALA A 179 -16.48 -20.02 14.82
C ALA A 179 -16.80 -20.00 16.32
N ASP A 180 -15.88 -19.50 17.15
CA ASP A 180 -16.22 -19.09 18.50
C ASP A 180 -15.50 -17.79 18.87
N GLN A 181 -16.32 -16.83 19.27
CA GLN A 181 -15.93 -15.62 19.97
C GLN A 181 -15.69 -15.99 21.43
N THR A 182 -14.63 -15.49 22.06
CA THR A 182 -14.64 -14.79 23.37
C THR A 182 -13.22 -14.52 23.86
N GLN A 183 -13.01 -13.29 24.32
CA GLN A 183 -11.93 -12.87 25.24
C GLN A 183 -12.27 -13.32 26.68
N PRO A 184 -11.27 -13.31 27.58
CA PRO A 184 -10.95 -12.09 28.33
C PRO A 184 -9.56 -11.51 28.03
#